data_AF-A0A3D2BVD1-F1
#
_entry.id   AF-A0A3D2BVD1-F1
#
_cell.length_a   1.000
_cell.length_b   1.000
_cell.length_c   1.000
_cell.angle_alpha   90.00
_cell.angle_beta   90.00
_cell.angle_gamma   90.00
#
_symmetry.space_group_name_H-M   'P 1'
#
loop_
_entity.id
_entity.type
_entity.pdbx_description
1 polymer ?
#
loop_
_entity_poly.entity_id
_entity_poly.type
_entity_poly.pdbx_seq_one_letter_code
_entity_poly.pdbx_strand_id
1 'polypeptide(L)'
;QPINVVRARTVDLVVPAEAEVVIEGYVDTDMLEPEGPFGESHGHVALEELNLPMKVTAITHRKDAVIPSYISQVAPSESSVIKRVAYEPLFKAHLRDQLGIKGVKKVQLHEPLTGLLRVTIITLDPETPRTEVWRALYGAASFKGDCGKITIAVNEDIDADNADAILWAMGYRLNPEEDVEVLRHRGQGHGPKRESTGEEDSTLLIDATMKSPMPPLALPTKPYMEAGKELWDRLGLPELRPESPWHGYSLGDWSQAWTDAAERAAASEWLENGRRTLQRQVPANVTPETSVRDVEDGWEDETEWKK
;
A
#
# COMPACT_ATOMS: atom_id res chain seq x y z
N GLN A 1 -18.93 15.30 -20.12
CA GLN A 1 -20.24 15.44 -20.80
C GLN A 1 -21.18 14.41 -20.19
N PRO A 2 -22.50 14.63 -20.16
CA PRO A 2 -23.45 13.60 -19.73
C PRO A 2 -23.31 12.32 -20.56
N ILE A 3 -23.62 11.17 -19.95
CA ILE A 3 -23.70 9.89 -20.68
C ILE A 3 -24.98 9.91 -21.53
N ASN A 4 -24.87 9.55 -22.82
CA ASN A 4 -26.04 9.41 -23.69
C ASN A 4 -26.82 8.15 -23.30
N VAL A 5 -28.15 8.27 -23.23
CA VAL A 5 -29.02 7.18 -22.79
C VAL A 5 -30.23 7.01 -23.70
N VAL A 6 -30.77 5.80 -23.75
CA VAL A 6 -31.99 5.43 -24.50
C VAL A 6 -32.89 4.57 -23.62
N ARG A 7 -34.22 4.62 -23.83
CA ARG A 7 -35.16 3.74 -23.12
C ARG A 7 -34.98 2.29 -23.58
N ALA A 8 -34.98 1.37 -22.62
CA ALA A 8 -35.08 -0.06 -22.88
C ALA A 8 -36.38 -0.42 -23.60
N ARG A 9 -36.44 -1.60 -24.24
CA ARG A 9 -37.58 -2.03 -25.07
C ARG A 9 -38.73 -2.62 -24.27
N THR A 10 -38.42 -3.32 -23.18
CA THR A 10 -39.35 -4.18 -22.45
C THR A 10 -39.44 -3.88 -20.97
N VAL A 11 -38.53 -3.06 -20.42
CA VAL A 11 -38.51 -2.62 -19.03
C VAL A 11 -38.46 -1.09 -18.95
N ASP A 12 -38.95 -0.50 -17.85
CA ASP A 12 -38.96 0.96 -17.66
C ASP A 12 -37.61 1.47 -17.09
N LEU A 13 -36.54 1.16 -17.81
CA LEU A 13 -35.18 1.59 -17.49
C LEU A 13 -34.56 2.33 -18.69
N VAL A 14 -33.52 3.12 -18.40
CA VAL A 14 -32.65 3.71 -19.43
C VAL A 14 -31.30 3.03 -19.40
N VAL A 15 -30.71 2.85 -20.58
CA VAL A 15 -29.40 2.20 -20.77
C VAL A 15 -28.48 3.11 -21.58
N PRO A 16 -27.15 2.97 -21.48
CA PRO A 16 -26.22 3.72 -22.33
C PRO A 16 -26.54 3.51 -23.81
N ALA A 17 -26.68 4.60 -24.56
CA ALA A 17 -27.05 4.53 -25.98
C ALA A 17 -25.98 3.84 -26.84
N GLU A 18 -24.73 3.88 -26.39
CA GLU A 18 -23.55 3.29 -27.04
C GLU A 18 -23.24 1.86 -26.56
N ALA A 19 -24.08 1.22 -25.74
CA ALA A 19 -23.86 -0.14 -25.30
C ALA A 19 -23.76 -1.12 -26.49
N GLU A 20 -22.79 -2.05 -26.44
CA GLU A 20 -22.60 -3.08 -27.47
C GLU A 20 -23.75 -4.11 -27.44
N VAL A 21 -24.13 -4.55 -26.24
CA VAL A 21 -25.22 -5.49 -25.97
C VAL A 21 -25.96 -5.04 -24.70
N VAL A 22 -27.30 -5.14 -24.72
CA VAL A 22 -28.18 -4.91 -23.58
C VAL A 22 -29.08 -6.14 -23.42
N ILE A 23 -29.06 -6.74 -22.23
CA ILE A 23 -29.94 -7.83 -21.83
C ILE A 23 -30.99 -7.25 -20.89
N GLU A 24 -32.25 -7.31 -21.30
CA GLU A 24 -33.39 -6.80 -20.54
C GLU A 24 -34.19 -7.97 -19.95
N GLY A 25 -34.76 -7.78 -18.76
CA GLY A 25 -35.54 -8.81 -18.11
C GLY A 25 -35.89 -8.49 -16.66
N TYR A 26 -36.39 -9.51 -15.97
CA TYR A 26 -36.79 -9.44 -14.57
C TYR A 26 -36.07 -10.53 -13.79
N VAL A 27 -35.52 -10.16 -12.62
CA VAL A 27 -34.99 -11.12 -11.66
C VAL A 27 -36.18 -11.74 -10.92
N ASP A 28 -36.28 -13.07 -10.91
CA ASP A 28 -37.31 -13.78 -10.17
C ASP A 28 -36.95 -13.80 -8.68
N THR A 29 -37.84 -13.29 -7.83
CA THR A 29 -37.62 -13.21 -6.38
C THR A 29 -38.20 -14.40 -5.61
N ASP A 30 -38.96 -15.27 -6.29
CA ASP A 30 -39.64 -16.43 -5.69
C ASP A 30 -38.91 -17.75 -6.01
N MET A 31 -38.01 -17.73 -6.98
CA MET A 31 -37.25 -18.89 -7.45
C MET A 31 -35.75 -18.69 -7.25
N LEU A 32 -35.03 -19.80 -7.08
CA LEU A 32 -33.57 -19.84 -7.08
C LEU A 32 -33.06 -20.93 -8.02
N GLU A 33 -31.88 -20.75 -8.59
CA GLU A 33 -31.18 -21.74 -9.39
C GLU A 33 -29.71 -21.88 -8.96
N PRO A 34 -29.06 -23.05 -9.20
CA PRO A 34 -27.65 -23.21 -8.90
C PRO A 34 -26.76 -22.26 -9.73
N GLU A 35 -25.84 -21.57 -9.07
CA GLU A 35 -24.84 -20.66 -9.63
C GLU A 35 -23.43 -21.08 -9.17
N GLY A 36 -22.43 -20.92 -10.04
CA GLY A 36 -21.08 -21.41 -9.83
C GLY A 36 -20.88 -22.86 -10.31
N PRO A 37 -19.75 -23.51 -9.96
CA PRO A 37 -18.62 -22.93 -9.24
C PRO A 37 -17.89 -21.87 -10.07
N PHE A 38 -17.27 -20.89 -9.40
CA PHE A 38 -16.60 -19.77 -10.07
C PHE A 38 -15.30 -19.34 -9.40
N GLY A 39 -14.33 -18.87 -10.20
CA GLY A 39 -13.03 -18.40 -9.70
C GLY A 39 -13.13 -17.02 -9.08
N GLU A 40 -12.86 -16.91 -7.78
CA GLU A 40 -12.98 -15.65 -7.04
C GLU A 40 -11.66 -14.88 -6.92
N SER A 41 -11.80 -13.55 -6.84
CA SER A 41 -10.66 -12.62 -6.72
C SER A 41 -9.81 -12.80 -5.46
N HIS A 42 -10.35 -13.46 -4.42
CA HIS A 42 -9.60 -13.86 -3.21
C HIS A 42 -8.88 -15.22 -3.35
N GLY A 43 -8.78 -15.74 -4.57
CA GLY A 43 -7.95 -16.90 -4.91
C GLY A 43 -8.53 -18.27 -4.57
N HIS A 44 -9.80 -18.35 -4.17
CA HIS A 44 -10.49 -19.63 -3.97
C HIS A 44 -11.60 -19.78 -5.01
N VAL A 45 -12.07 -21.01 -5.20
CA VAL A 45 -13.27 -21.28 -6.01
C VAL A 45 -14.48 -21.13 -5.12
N ALA A 46 -15.42 -20.26 -5.50
CA ALA A 46 -16.77 -20.26 -4.95
C ALA A 46 -17.46 -21.55 -5.37
N LEU A 47 -18.02 -22.27 -4.41
CA LEU A 47 -18.78 -23.49 -4.67
C LEU A 47 -20.18 -23.13 -5.17
N GLU A 48 -20.89 -24.13 -5.68
CA GLU A 48 -22.24 -23.95 -6.18
C GLU A 48 -23.18 -23.51 -5.06
N GLU A 49 -23.89 -22.40 -5.27
CA GLU A 49 -24.89 -21.85 -4.35
C GLU A 49 -26.15 -21.45 -5.12
N LEU A 50 -27.28 -21.32 -4.42
CA LEU A 50 -28.53 -20.91 -5.04
C LEU A 50 -28.58 -19.38 -5.17
N ASN A 51 -28.81 -18.88 -6.40
CA ASN A 51 -28.92 -17.46 -6.70
C ASN A 51 -30.21 -17.16 -7.51
N LEU A 52 -30.52 -15.88 -7.68
CA LEU A 52 -31.76 -15.43 -8.33
C LEU A 52 -31.64 -15.54 -9.87
N PRO A 53 -32.51 -16.31 -10.55
CA PRO A 53 -32.52 -16.39 -12.00
C PRO A 53 -33.06 -15.09 -12.62
N MET A 54 -32.56 -14.73 -13.79
CA MET A 54 -33.10 -13.63 -14.60
C MET A 54 -33.92 -14.16 -15.77
N LYS A 55 -35.20 -13.80 -15.81
CA LYS A 55 -36.05 -14.01 -16.99
C LYS A 55 -35.81 -12.92 -18.02
N VAL A 56 -35.08 -13.27 -19.07
CA VAL A 56 -34.79 -12.38 -20.21
C VAL A 56 -36.06 -12.09 -21.02
N THR A 57 -36.34 -10.81 -21.28
CA THR A 57 -37.48 -10.34 -22.09
C THR A 57 -37.06 -9.76 -23.43
N ALA A 58 -35.84 -9.23 -23.54
CA ALA A 58 -35.25 -8.80 -24.80
C ALA A 58 -33.72 -8.82 -24.74
N ILE A 59 -33.09 -9.04 -25.89
CA ILE A 59 -31.67 -8.79 -26.11
C ILE A 59 -31.57 -7.80 -27.27
N THR A 60 -30.96 -6.64 -27.04
CA THR A 60 -30.70 -5.64 -28.08
C THR A 60 -29.20 -5.42 -28.21
N HIS A 61 -28.71 -5.20 -29.43
CA HIS A 61 -27.28 -5.09 -29.68
C HIS A 61 -26.99 -4.28 -30.95
N ARG A 62 -25.75 -3.80 -31.07
CA ARG A 62 -25.23 -3.19 -32.31
C ARG A 62 -25.08 -4.24 -33.40
N LYS A 63 -25.13 -3.83 -34.67
CA LYS A 63 -25.04 -4.75 -35.83
C LYS A 63 -23.80 -5.66 -35.75
N ASP A 64 -22.67 -5.09 -35.39
CA ASP A 64 -21.37 -5.77 -35.27
C ASP A 64 -20.88 -5.71 -33.81
N ALA A 65 -21.72 -6.21 -32.89
CA ALA A 65 -21.50 -6.08 -31.46
C ALA A 65 -20.22 -6.79 -30.97
N VAL A 66 -19.46 -6.12 -30.10
CA VAL A 66 -18.30 -6.67 -29.40
C VAL A 66 -18.67 -6.97 -27.96
N ILE A 67 -18.50 -8.22 -27.53
CA ILE A 67 -18.75 -8.61 -26.14
C ILE A 67 -17.41 -8.58 -25.39
N PRO A 68 -17.17 -7.60 -24.51
CA PRO A 68 -16.01 -7.64 -23.64
C PRO A 68 -16.16 -8.80 -22.65
N SER A 69 -15.11 -9.60 -22.52
CA SER A 69 -15.00 -10.64 -21.51
C SER A 69 -13.72 -10.38 -20.73
N TYR A 70 -13.78 -10.58 -19.42
CA TYR A 70 -12.62 -10.58 -18.54
C TYR A 70 -12.72 -11.81 -17.63
N ILE A 71 -11.58 -12.30 -17.18
CA ILE A 71 -11.54 -13.51 -16.36
C ILE A 71 -11.35 -13.09 -14.91
N SER A 72 -12.35 -13.38 -14.08
CA SER A 72 -12.16 -13.34 -12.63
C SER A 72 -11.35 -14.55 -12.20
N GLN A 73 -10.23 -14.28 -11.53
CA GLN A 73 -9.33 -15.28 -10.98
C GLN A 73 -8.60 -14.67 -9.77
N VAL A 74 -7.75 -15.49 -9.14
CA VAL A 74 -6.83 -15.03 -8.10
C VAL A 74 -6.14 -13.72 -8.50
N ALA A 75 -6.20 -12.72 -7.63
CA ALA A 75 -5.54 -11.44 -7.89
C ALA A 75 -4.00 -11.62 -7.92
N PRO A 76 -3.29 -10.93 -8.84
CA PRO A 76 -3.79 -9.88 -9.74
C PRO A 76 -4.58 -10.42 -10.95
N SER A 77 -5.64 -9.70 -11.33
CA SER A 77 -6.46 -9.94 -12.52
C SER A 77 -7.02 -8.62 -13.08
N GLU A 78 -7.61 -8.63 -14.27
CA GLU A 78 -8.27 -7.46 -14.86
C GLU A 78 -9.30 -6.86 -13.89
N SER A 79 -10.03 -7.72 -13.18
CA SER A 79 -11.03 -7.32 -12.20
C SER A 79 -10.44 -6.58 -11.00
N SER A 80 -9.27 -6.99 -10.50
CA SER A 80 -8.60 -6.29 -9.40
C SER A 80 -8.03 -4.97 -9.89
N VAL A 81 -7.37 -4.91 -11.04
CA VAL A 81 -6.82 -3.66 -11.58
C VAL A 81 -7.90 -2.59 -11.77
N ILE A 82 -9.08 -2.95 -12.30
CA ILE A 82 -10.22 -2.03 -12.43
C ILE A 82 -10.71 -1.54 -11.06
N LYS A 83 -10.84 -2.44 -10.08
CA LYS A 83 -11.22 -2.08 -8.71
C LYS A 83 -10.18 -1.16 -8.07
N ARG A 84 -8.89 -1.39 -8.29
CA ARG A 84 -7.79 -0.61 -7.71
C ARG A 84 -7.89 0.86 -8.07
N VAL A 85 -8.06 1.14 -9.37
CA VAL A 85 -8.26 2.51 -9.91
C VAL A 85 -9.47 3.22 -9.31
N ALA A 86 -10.51 2.48 -8.91
CA ALA A 86 -11.69 3.07 -8.30
C ALA A 86 -11.57 3.23 -6.77
N TYR A 87 -11.07 2.21 -6.08
CA TYR A 87 -11.14 2.12 -4.62
C TYR A 87 -10.04 2.92 -3.94
N GLU A 88 -8.80 2.91 -4.44
CA GLU A 88 -7.70 3.66 -3.80
C GLU A 88 -7.98 5.17 -3.72
N PRO A 89 -8.45 5.84 -4.81
CA PRO A 89 -8.86 7.25 -4.73
C PRO A 89 -10.07 7.46 -3.81
N LEU A 90 -11.02 6.51 -3.78
CA LEU A 90 -12.20 6.58 -2.93
C LEU A 90 -11.83 6.57 -1.44
N PHE A 91 -10.97 5.63 -1.02
CA PHE A 91 -10.43 5.59 0.34
C PHE A 91 -9.64 6.84 0.67
N LYS A 92 -8.74 7.28 -0.22
CA LYS A 92 -7.96 8.50 -0.01
C LYS A 92 -8.86 9.73 0.18
N ALA A 93 -9.89 9.89 -0.67
CA ALA A 93 -10.85 10.99 -0.55
C ALA A 93 -11.63 10.91 0.76
N HIS A 94 -12.05 9.71 1.19
CA HIS A 94 -12.69 9.53 2.49
C HIS A 94 -11.80 10.00 3.65
N LEU A 95 -10.57 9.49 3.74
CA LEU A 95 -9.68 9.84 4.86
C LEU A 95 -9.23 11.31 4.83
N ARG A 96 -8.79 11.80 3.66
CA ARG A 96 -8.21 13.14 3.53
C ARG A 96 -9.26 14.25 3.49
N ASP A 97 -10.33 14.03 2.74
CA ASP A 97 -11.30 15.09 2.43
C ASP A 97 -12.53 15.03 3.33
N GLN A 98 -13.06 13.83 3.61
CA GLN A 98 -14.25 13.69 4.46
C GLN A 98 -13.90 13.67 5.96
N LEU A 99 -12.87 12.93 6.37
CA LEU A 99 -12.40 12.92 7.76
C LEU A 99 -11.40 14.06 8.07
N GLY A 100 -10.94 14.77 7.04
CA GLY A 100 -10.07 15.94 7.18
C GLY A 100 -8.62 15.64 7.54
N ILE A 101 -8.16 14.40 7.40
CA ILE A 101 -6.83 13.95 7.82
C ILE A 101 -5.79 14.38 6.77
N LYS A 102 -5.22 15.58 6.93
CA LYS A 102 -4.34 16.20 5.92
C LYS A 102 -3.03 15.46 5.68
N GLY A 103 -2.59 14.66 6.66
CA GLY A 103 -1.39 13.82 6.56
C GLY A 103 -1.51 12.66 5.57
N VAL A 104 -2.71 12.30 5.10
CA VAL A 104 -2.90 11.19 4.14
C VAL A 104 -2.41 11.55 2.75
N LYS A 105 -1.31 10.92 2.34
CA LYS A 105 -0.65 11.11 1.04
C LYS A 105 -1.17 10.12 0.00
N LYS A 106 -1.28 8.86 0.37
CA LYS A 106 -1.71 7.77 -0.51
C LYS A 106 -2.47 6.72 0.31
N VAL A 107 -3.40 6.04 -0.35
CA VAL A 107 -3.97 4.80 0.14
C VAL A 107 -3.79 3.76 -0.95
N GLN A 108 -3.22 2.62 -0.60
CA GLN A 108 -3.02 1.48 -1.48
C GLN A 108 -3.77 0.28 -0.91
N LEU A 109 -4.39 -0.49 -1.79
CA LEU A 109 -5.01 -1.75 -1.41
C LEU A 109 -4.12 -2.87 -1.92
N HIS A 110 -3.63 -3.73 -1.03
CA HIS A 110 -2.75 -4.81 -1.44
C HIS A 110 -3.49 -5.73 -2.41
N GLU A 111 -2.84 -6.07 -3.53
CA GLU A 111 -3.47 -6.80 -4.64
C GLU A 111 -3.18 -8.30 -4.61
N PRO A 112 -1.91 -8.76 -4.61
CA PRO A 112 -1.60 -10.17 -4.77
C PRO A 112 -2.29 -11.04 -3.71
N LEU A 113 -3.09 -12.02 -4.14
CA LEU A 113 -3.85 -12.97 -3.31
C LEU A 113 -4.92 -12.35 -2.38
N THR A 114 -4.85 -11.06 -2.07
CA THR A 114 -5.77 -10.36 -1.15
C THR A 114 -6.92 -9.65 -1.85
N GLY A 115 -6.84 -9.51 -3.18
CA GLY A 115 -7.93 -9.03 -4.03
C GLY A 115 -8.37 -7.60 -3.77
N LEU A 116 -7.49 -6.77 -3.16
CA LEU A 116 -7.76 -5.39 -2.73
C LEU A 116 -8.77 -5.25 -1.58
N LEU A 117 -9.18 -6.37 -0.98
CA LEU A 117 -10.22 -6.36 0.06
C LEU A 117 -9.58 -6.38 1.43
N ARG A 118 -8.68 -7.32 1.70
CA ARG A 118 -8.34 -7.64 3.10
C ARG A 118 -7.28 -6.72 3.70
N VAL A 119 -6.36 -6.18 2.92
CA VAL A 119 -5.22 -5.40 3.42
C VAL A 119 -5.18 -4.01 2.79
N THR A 120 -5.24 -2.99 3.64
CA THR A 120 -5.22 -1.57 3.26
C THR A 120 -3.96 -0.91 3.83
N ILE A 121 -3.19 -0.21 3.01
CA ILE A 121 -2.01 0.53 3.42
C ILE A 121 -2.27 2.02 3.26
N ILE A 122 -1.99 2.79 4.30
CA ILE A 122 -2.15 4.25 4.35
C ILE A 122 -0.77 4.87 4.46
N THR A 123 -0.36 5.61 3.45
CA THR A 123 0.88 6.39 3.48
C THR A 123 0.60 7.76 4.09
N LEU A 124 1.26 8.05 5.20
CA LEU A 124 1.13 9.28 5.98
C LEU A 124 2.42 10.10 5.93
N ASP A 125 2.26 11.42 5.96
CA ASP A 125 3.35 12.36 6.21
C ASP A 125 4.07 12.00 7.53
N PRO A 126 5.41 11.99 7.60
CA PRO A 126 6.15 11.77 8.85
C PRO A 126 5.74 12.71 9.99
N GLU A 127 5.31 13.94 9.68
CA GLU A 127 4.87 14.93 10.66
C GLU A 127 3.39 14.76 11.07
N THR A 128 2.71 13.71 10.59
CA THR A 128 1.31 13.46 10.95
C THR A 128 1.20 13.15 12.44
N PRO A 129 0.40 13.92 13.22
CA PRO A 129 0.24 13.64 14.64
C PRO A 129 -0.30 12.23 14.89
N ARG A 130 0.17 11.55 15.93
CA ARG A 130 -0.26 10.18 16.29
C ARG A 130 -1.79 10.04 16.35
N THR A 131 -2.50 11.04 16.86
CA THR A 131 -3.98 11.03 16.88
C THR A 131 -4.60 10.95 15.49
N GLU A 132 -4.01 11.62 14.50
CA GLU A 132 -4.45 11.60 13.11
C GLU A 132 -4.07 10.29 12.41
N VAL A 133 -2.94 9.67 12.76
CA VAL A 133 -2.56 8.33 12.30
C VAL A 133 -3.64 7.31 12.69
N TRP A 134 -4.03 7.28 13.97
CA TRP A 134 -5.07 6.38 14.46
C TRP A 134 -6.43 6.68 13.87
N ARG A 135 -6.82 7.97 13.72
CA ARG A 135 -8.05 8.34 12.99
C ARG A 135 -8.06 7.83 11.56
N ALA A 136 -6.92 7.80 10.87
CA ALA A 136 -6.82 7.26 9.52
C ALA A 136 -7.00 5.74 9.52
N LEU A 137 -6.37 5.04 10.46
CA LEU A 137 -6.51 3.59 10.64
C LEU A 137 -7.98 3.19 10.90
N TYR A 138 -8.65 3.83 11.87
CA TYR A 138 -10.07 3.56 12.15
C TYR A 138 -10.97 3.93 10.97
N GLY A 139 -10.70 5.05 10.32
CA GLY A 139 -11.45 5.52 9.15
C GLY A 139 -11.40 4.50 8.02
N ALA A 140 -10.21 3.99 7.68
CA ALA A 140 -10.06 3.02 6.61
C ALA A 140 -10.71 1.67 6.97
N ALA A 141 -10.57 1.23 8.21
CA ALA A 141 -11.16 -0.02 8.70
C ALA A 141 -12.69 -0.04 8.66
N SER A 142 -13.34 1.12 8.86
CA SER A 142 -14.80 1.24 8.96
C SER A 142 -15.49 1.73 7.69
N PHE A 143 -14.73 2.26 6.72
CA PHE A 143 -15.29 2.89 5.53
C PHE A 143 -16.10 1.94 4.63
N LYS A 144 -15.62 0.71 4.43
CA LYS A 144 -16.25 -0.28 3.54
C LYS A 144 -16.14 -1.68 4.16
N GLY A 145 -17.27 -2.30 4.48
CA GLY A 145 -17.34 -3.50 5.34
C GLY A 145 -16.67 -4.77 4.78
N ASP A 146 -16.52 -4.87 3.46
CA ASP A 146 -15.76 -5.92 2.78
C ASP A 146 -14.26 -5.61 2.64
N CYS A 147 -13.82 -4.41 3.04
CA CYS A 147 -12.44 -3.94 2.93
C CYS A 147 -11.78 -3.61 4.29
N GLY A 148 -10.44 -3.56 4.34
CA GLY A 148 -9.70 -3.05 5.50
C GLY A 148 -9.73 -3.95 6.73
N LYS A 149 -9.72 -5.28 6.53
CA LYS A 149 -9.57 -6.25 7.64
C LYS A 149 -8.22 -6.08 8.34
N ILE A 150 -7.17 -5.76 7.60
CA ILE A 150 -5.87 -5.38 8.12
C ILE A 150 -5.58 -3.99 7.54
N THR A 151 -5.40 -3.01 8.40
CA THR A 151 -5.07 -1.65 7.99
C THR A 151 -3.72 -1.26 8.59
N ILE A 152 -2.80 -0.80 7.74
CA ILE A 152 -1.41 -0.52 8.10
C ILE A 152 -1.11 0.92 7.71
N ALA A 153 -0.59 1.71 8.66
CA ALA A 153 -0.05 3.03 8.39
C ALA A 153 1.47 2.96 8.21
N VAL A 154 1.99 3.61 7.18
CA VAL A 154 3.43 3.69 6.85
C VAL A 154 3.78 5.12 6.42
N ASN A 155 5.07 5.45 6.30
CA ASN A 155 5.52 6.72 5.73
C ASN A 155 5.88 6.60 4.24
N GLU A 156 6.15 7.73 3.60
CA GLU A 156 6.39 7.85 2.14
C GLU A 156 7.60 7.07 1.62
N ASP A 157 8.51 6.66 2.51
CA ASP A 157 9.68 5.88 2.15
C ASP A 157 9.39 4.38 1.96
N ILE A 158 8.21 3.91 2.40
CA ILE A 158 7.77 2.53 2.25
C ILE A 158 6.93 2.39 0.99
N ASP A 159 7.41 1.60 0.04
CA ASP A 159 6.62 1.18 -1.11
C ASP A 159 5.58 0.14 -0.70
N ALA A 160 4.30 0.51 -0.69
CA ALA A 160 3.24 -0.41 -0.28
C ALA A 160 2.91 -1.50 -1.32
N ASP A 161 3.49 -1.46 -2.51
CA ASP A 161 3.43 -2.58 -3.46
C ASP A 161 4.55 -3.61 -3.18
N ASN A 162 5.49 -3.30 -2.27
CA ASN A 162 6.53 -4.22 -1.79
C ASN A 162 6.19 -4.75 -0.38
N ALA A 163 5.78 -6.02 -0.31
CA ALA A 163 5.45 -6.66 0.96
C ALA A 163 6.65 -6.74 1.93
N ASP A 164 7.88 -6.92 1.43
CA ASP A 164 9.08 -6.97 2.27
C ASP A 164 9.38 -5.60 2.88
N ALA A 165 9.14 -4.50 2.15
CA ALA A 165 9.27 -3.14 2.68
C ALA A 165 8.25 -2.87 3.81
N ILE A 166 7.00 -3.35 3.66
CA ILE A 166 5.99 -3.26 4.71
C ILE A 166 6.41 -4.07 5.94
N LEU A 167 6.85 -5.31 5.76
CA LEU A 167 7.32 -6.17 6.84
C LEU A 167 8.56 -5.59 7.54
N TRP A 168 9.47 -4.99 6.79
CA TRP A 168 10.63 -4.27 7.32
C TRP A 168 10.21 -3.09 8.19
N ALA A 169 9.27 -2.25 7.71
CA ALA A 169 8.73 -1.14 8.50
C ALA A 169 8.08 -1.64 9.80
N MET A 170 7.28 -2.70 9.74
CA MET A 170 6.69 -3.33 10.92
C MET A 170 7.75 -3.93 11.86
N GLY A 171 8.85 -4.47 11.33
CA GLY A 171 9.91 -5.06 12.16
C GLY A 171 10.73 -4.05 12.95
N TYR A 172 10.88 -2.82 12.44
CA TYR A 172 11.80 -1.83 13.00
C TYR A 172 11.14 -0.55 13.54
N ARG A 173 9.87 -0.26 13.22
CA ARG A 173 9.19 1.00 13.61
C ARG A 173 8.04 0.81 14.60
N LEU A 174 7.56 -0.41 14.75
CA LEU A 174 6.38 -0.76 15.52
C LEU A 174 6.76 -1.29 16.91
N ASN A 175 6.15 -0.76 17.95
CA ASN A 175 6.01 -1.45 19.23
C ASN A 175 4.62 -2.13 19.30
N PRO A 176 4.51 -3.47 19.29
CA PRO A 176 3.21 -4.15 19.30
C PRO A 176 2.27 -3.78 20.44
N GLU A 177 2.81 -3.35 21.60
CA GLU A 177 1.97 -2.91 22.73
C GLU A 177 1.30 -1.55 22.48
N GLU A 178 1.95 -0.67 21.71
CA GLU A 178 1.53 0.72 21.53
C GLU A 178 0.95 1.01 20.15
N ASP A 179 1.31 0.20 19.16
CA ASP A 179 1.10 0.46 17.74
C ASP A 179 0.22 -0.60 17.05
N VAL A 180 -0.40 -1.50 17.82
CA VAL A 180 -1.34 -2.50 17.30
C VAL A 180 -2.65 -2.45 18.06
N GLU A 181 -3.76 -2.45 17.31
CA GLU A 181 -5.10 -2.55 17.88
C GLU A 181 -5.94 -3.60 17.16
N VAL A 182 -6.73 -4.35 17.94
CA VAL A 182 -7.71 -5.30 17.42
C VAL A 182 -9.12 -4.78 17.67
N LEU A 183 -9.82 -4.44 16.60
CA LEU A 183 -11.24 -4.10 16.65
C LEU A 183 -12.09 -5.37 16.55
N ARG A 184 -13.04 -5.53 17.45
CA ARG A 184 -13.97 -6.66 17.47
C ARG A 184 -15.20 -6.37 16.61
N HIS A 185 -16.02 -7.39 16.39
CA HIS A 185 -17.34 -7.29 15.74
C HIS A 185 -17.31 -6.85 14.27
N ARG A 186 -16.38 -7.42 13.50
CA ARG A 186 -16.33 -7.26 12.04
C ARG A 186 -17.17 -8.36 11.38
N GLY A 187 -17.85 -8.10 10.27
CA GLY A 187 -18.35 -9.18 9.42
C GLY A 187 -17.21 -9.97 8.76
N GLN A 188 -17.43 -11.24 8.46
CA GLN A 188 -16.43 -12.10 7.77
C GLN A 188 -15.96 -11.50 6.44
N GLY A 189 -16.84 -10.78 5.74
CA GLY A 189 -16.57 -10.19 4.43
C GLY A 189 -16.48 -11.24 3.33
N HIS A 190 -15.92 -10.86 2.18
CA HIS A 190 -15.74 -11.77 1.04
C HIS A 190 -14.57 -12.74 1.27
N GLY A 191 -14.79 -14.04 1.05
CA GLY A 191 -13.81 -15.09 1.28
C GLY A 191 -14.46 -16.48 1.40
N PRO A 192 -13.66 -17.56 1.51
CA PRO A 192 -14.20 -18.90 1.67
C PRO A 192 -15.00 -19.03 2.97
N LYS A 193 -16.19 -19.63 2.89
CA LYS A 193 -17.02 -19.93 4.06
C LYS A 193 -16.29 -20.89 4.99
N ARG A 194 -16.36 -20.63 6.30
CA ARG A 194 -15.80 -21.50 7.34
C ARG A 194 -16.95 -22.29 7.97
N GLU A 195 -16.86 -23.61 7.97
CA GLU A 195 -17.95 -24.49 8.41
C GLU A 195 -18.29 -24.39 9.91
N SER A 196 -17.44 -23.80 10.76
CA SER A 196 -17.50 -24.04 12.21
C SER A 196 -17.37 -22.83 13.15
N THR A 197 -17.52 -21.57 12.71
CA THR A 197 -17.34 -20.42 13.61
C THR A 197 -18.33 -19.30 13.33
N GLY A 198 -18.85 -18.69 14.39
CA GLY A 198 -19.88 -17.63 14.36
C GLY A 198 -19.58 -16.49 13.39
N GLU A 199 -20.66 -15.75 13.07
CA GLU A 199 -20.77 -14.80 11.96
C GLU A 199 -19.83 -13.58 12.02
N GLU A 200 -19.05 -13.43 13.11
CA GLU A 200 -18.18 -12.29 13.38
C GLU A 200 -16.68 -12.64 13.27
N ASP A 201 -15.89 -11.62 12.94
CA ASP A 201 -14.44 -11.59 12.75
C ASP A 201 -13.89 -10.35 13.48
N SER A 202 -12.59 -10.07 13.30
CA SER A 202 -11.95 -8.85 13.82
C SER A 202 -11.19 -8.10 12.73
N THR A 203 -10.91 -6.82 13.01
CA THR A 203 -10.01 -5.97 12.21
C THR A 203 -8.72 -5.74 12.98
N LEU A 204 -7.58 -5.79 12.30
CA LEU A 204 -6.26 -5.49 12.83
C LEU A 204 -5.80 -4.12 12.31
N LEU A 205 -5.42 -3.22 13.21
CA LEU A 205 -4.82 -1.93 12.91
C LEU A 205 -3.36 -1.94 13.33
N ILE A 206 -2.49 -1.39 12.48
CA ILE A 206 -1.04 -1.39 12.67
C ILE A 206 -0.49 -0.02 12.32
N ASP A 207 0.18 0.63 13.27
CA ASP A 207 0.92 1.87 13.06
C ASP A 207 2.42 1.59 12.88
N ALA A 208 2.83 1.31 11.64
CA ALA A 208 4.22 1.11 11.26
C ALA A 208 4.91 2.41 10.77
N THR A 209 4.40 3.58 11.16
CA THR A 209 5.07 4.88 10.91
C THR A 209 6.28 5.07 11.83
N MET A 210 7.25 5.89 11.41
CA MET A 210 8.38 6.29 12.24
C MET A 210 7.91 7.07 13.47
N LYS A 211 8.48 6.76 14.63
CA LYS A 211 8.18 7.47 15.90
C LYS A 211 9.18 8.59 16.19
N SER A 212 10.35 8.54 15.57
CA SER A 212 11.43 9.51 15.64
C SER A 212 12.29 9.44 14.37
N PRO A 213 13.15 10.43 14.11
CA PRO A 213 14.20 10.29 13.09
C PRO A 213 15.00 9.00 13.28
N MET A 214 15.35 8.36 12.18
CA MET A 214 16.15 7.11 12.16
C MET A 214 17.39 7.26 11.29
N PRO A 215 18.43 6.43 11.48
CA PRO A 215 19.58 6.40 10.58
C PRO A 215 19.15 6.06 9.15
N PRO A 216 19.90 6.52 8.13
CA PRO A 216 19.56 6.24 6.74
C PRO A 216 19.60 4.74 6.45
N LEU A 217 18.82 4.31 5.45
CA LEU A 217 18.92 2.95 4.96
C LEU A 217 20.34 2.71 4.40
N ALA A 218 20.96 1.59 4.79
CA ALA A 218 22.34 1.25 4.48
C ALA A 218 22.55 0.77 3.03
N LEU A 219 22.11 1.58 2.07
CA LEU A 219 22.33 1.43 0.64
C LEU A 219 23.20 2.59 0.13
N PRO A 220 23.96 2.40 -0.96
CA PRO A 220 24.67 3.50 -1.59
C PRO A 220 23.71 4.62 -2.01
N THR A 221 24.16 5.87 -1.95
CA THR A 221 23.33 7.00 -2.39
C THR A 221 23.08 6.96 -3.88
N LYS A 222 22.04 7.68 -4.32
CA LYS A 222 21.57 7.71 -5.70
C LYS A 222 22.68 7.91 -6.74
N PRO A 223 23.63 8.86 -6.60
CA PRO A 223 24.70 9.04 -7.60
C PRO A 223 25.55 7.79 -7.84
N TYR A 224 25.84 7.01 -6.79
CA TYR A 224 26.61 5.78 -6.93
C TYR A 224 25.80 4.68 -7.61
N MET A 225 24.51 4.55 -7.26
CA MET A 225 23.63 3.55 -7.88
C MET A 225 23.39 3.87 -9.37
N GLU A 226 23.21 5.15 -9.73
CA GLU A 226 23.05 5.58 -11.11
C GLU A 226 24.34 5.40 -11.91
N ALA A 227 25.50 5.80 -11.37
CA ALA A 227 26.79 5.56 -12.03
C ALA A 227 27.08 4.06 -12.22
N GLY A 228 26.70 3.24 -11.25
CA GLY A 228 26.78 1.77 -11.33
C GLY A 228 25.90 1.22 -12.47
N LYS A 229 24.65 1.71 -12.59
CA LYS A 229 23.75 1.35 -13.68
C LYS A 229 24.33 1.77 -15.05
N GLU A 230 24.83 3.00 -15.18
CA GLU A 230 25.43 3.47 -16.43
C GLU A 230 26.65 2.63 -16.86
N LEU A 231 27.48 2.23 -15.89
CA LEU A 231 28.58 1.32 -16.15
C LEU A 231 28.06 -0.06 -16.60
N TRP A 232 27.06 -0.59 -15.92
CA TRP A 232 26.43 -1.87 -16.24
C TRP A 232 25.88 -1.90 -17.67
N ASP A 233 25.14 -0.87 -18.05
CA ASP A 233 24.57 -0.71 -19.38
C ASP A 233 25.66 -0.61 -20.46
N ARG A 234 26.72 0.17 -20.19
CA ARG A 234 27.86 0.32 -21.10
C ARG A 234 28.65 -0.98 -21.30
N LEU A 235 28.67 -1.85 -20.30
CA LEU A 235 29.28 -3.18 -20.40
C LEU A 235 28.41 -4.18 -21.18
N GLY A 236 27.18 -3.81 -21.57
CA GLY A 236 26.27 -4.67 -22.31
C GLY A 236 25.76 -5.85 -21.46
N LEU A 237 25.68 -5.67 -20.15
CA LEU A 237 25.18 -6.68 -19.22
C LEU A 237 23.64 -6.78 -19.27
N PRO A 238 23.03 -7.87 -18.74
CA PRO A 238 21.58 -8.06 -18.79
C PRO A 238 20.80 -6.88 -18.21
N GLU A 239 19.63 -6.60 -18.77
CA GLU A 239 18.78 -5.49 -18.32
C GLU A 239 18.48 -5.59 -16.81
N LEU A 240 18.79 -4.50 -16.10
CA LEU A 240 18.49 -4.40 -14.67
C LEU A 240 16.99 -4.14 -14.46
N ARG A 241 16.46 -4.75 -13.40
CA ARG A 241 15.13 -4.45 -12.86
C ARG A 241 15.30 -3.92 -11.44
N PRO A 242 15.59 -2.62 -11.27
CA PRO A 242 15.67 -1.99 -9.96
C PRO A 242 14.42 -2.28 -9.13
N GLU A 243 14.62 -2.74 -7.89
CA GLU A 243 13.55 -2.91 -6.91
C GLU A 243 13.61 -1.76 -5.90
N SER A 244 12.45 -1.39 -5.34
CA SER A 244 12.36 -0.37 -4.30
C SER A 244 12.67 -0.99 -2.93
N PRO A 245 13.52 -0.36 -2.10
CA PRO A 245 14.27 0.87 -2.36
C PRO A 245 15.55 0.61 -3.18
N TRP A 246 15.77 1.41 -4.23
CA TRP A 246 16.92 1.23 -5.13
C TRP A 246 18.22 1.85 -4.59
N HIS A 247 18.13 2.87 -3.76
CA HIS A 247 19.28 3.58 -3.20
C HIS A 247 19.00 4.02 -1.76
N GLY A 248 20.06 4.38 -1.04
CA GLY A 248 19.94 4.92 0.32
C GLY A 248 19.24 6.27 0.32
N TYR A 249 18.55 6.55 1.42
CA TYR A 249 17.84 7.80 1.66
C TYR A 249 17.91 8.13 3.16
N SER A 250 17.81 9.43 3.47
CA SER A 250 17.81 9.89 4.86
C SER A 250 16.47 9.60 5.52
N LEU A 251 16.54 9.19 6.78
CA LEU A 251 15.41 9.07 7.69
C LEU A 251 15.47 10.12 8.82
N GLY A 252 16.30 11.15 8.63
CA GLY A 252 16.42 12.30 9.53
C GLY A 252 17.52 12.20 10.57
N ASP A 253 18.00 10.99 10.91
CA ASP A 253 19.08 10.81 11.90
C ASP A 253 20.45 10.70 11.22
N TRP A 254 20.86 11.75 10.51
CA TRP A 254 22.16 11.80 9.83
C TRP A 254 22.71 13.22 9.76
N SER A 255 23.94 13.43 10.21
CA SER A 255 24.58 14.75 10.21
C SER A 255 25.42 15.00 8.95
N GLN A 256 25.59 16.28 8.59
CA GLN A 256 26.46 16.67 7.48
C GLN A 256 27.92 16.22 7.72
N ALA A 257 28.39 16.19 8.96
CA ALA A 257 29.73 15.70 9.30
C ALA A 257 29.95 14.22 8.89
N TRP A 258 28.91 13.38 9.00
CA TRP A 258 28.95 12.00 8.52
C TRP A 258 28.87 11.90 7.01
N THR A 259 28.09 12.78 6.35
CA THR A 259 28.12 12.91 4.87
C THR A 259 29.52 13.24 4.38
N ASP A 260 30.17 14.26 4.94
CA ASP A 260 31.52 14.65 4.54
C ASP A 260 32.53 13.52 4.80
N ALA A 261 32.33 12.74 5.86
CA ALA A 261 33.16 11.57 6.15
C ALA A 261 32.97 10.46 5.11
N ALA A 262 31.73 10.19 4.70
CA ALA A 262 31.41 9.23 3.64
C ALA A 262 32.01 9.67 2.29
N GLU A 263 31.89 10.96 1.94
CA GLU A 263 32.48 11.53 0.72
C GLU A 263 34.00 11.40 0.70
N ARG A 264 34.69 11.76 1.80
CA ARG A 264 36.14 11.55 1.94
C ARG A 264 36.52 10.09 1.79
N ALA A 265 35.75 9.17 2.40
CA ALA A 265 36.03 7.75 2.28
C ALA A 265 35.92 7.27 0.82
N ALA A 266 34.88 7.68 0.11
CA ALA A 266 34.69 7.34 -1.31
C ALA A 266 35.75 7.97 -2.22
N ALA A 267 36.24 9.16 -1.89
CA ALA A 267 37.33 9.85 -2.58
C ALA A 267 38.74 9.30 -2.24
N SER A 268 38.83 8.20 -1.48
CA SER A 268 40.11 7.63 -0.99
C SER A 268 40.87 8.53 -0.01
N GLU A 269 40.20 9.50 0.61
CA GLU A 269 40.73 10.40 1.64
C GLU A 269 40.44 9.89 3.08
N TRP A 270 40.22 8.58 3.24
CA TRP A 270 39.84 7.95 4.53
C TRP A 270 40.86 8.16 5.65
N LEU A 271 42.14 8.43 5.34
CA LEU A 271 43.15 8.80 6.34
C LEU A 271 42.80 10.09 7.09
N GLU A 272 42.12 11.03 6.42
CA GLU A 272 41.67 12.27 7.04
C GLU A 272 40.55 12.01 8.06
N ASN A 273 39.63 11.09 7.75
CA ASN A 273 38.67 10.61 8.76
C ASN A 273 39.38 10.04 9.99
N GLY A 274 40.43 9.23 9.78
CA GLY A 274 41.25 8.69 10.87
C GLY A 274 41.88 9.77 11.75
N ARG A 275 42.44 10.84 11.15
CA ARG A 275 43.01 11.97 11.92
C ARG A 275 41.95 12.71 12.74
N ARG A 276 40.77 12.93 12.16
CA ARG A 276 39.63 13.58 12.85
C ARG A 276 39.12 12.73 14.01
N THR A 277 38.92 11.43 13.80
CA THR A 277 38.49 10.51 14.87
C THR A 277 39.55 10.39 15.98
N LEU A 278 40.84 10.40 15.63
CA LEU A 278 41.93 10.36 16.62
C LEU A 278 41.88 11.58 17.57
N GLN A 279 41.55 12.77 17.06
CA GLN A 279 41.40 13.98 17.87
C GLN A 279 40.16 13.95 18.79
N ARG A 280 39.20 13.08 18.48
CA ARG A 280 37.93 12.92 19.22
C ARG A 280 37.94 11.75 20.21
N GLN A 281 39.10 11.12 20.44
CA GLN A 281 39.20 10.03 21.40
C GLN A 281 38.88 10.51 22.83
N VAL A 282 37.98 9.80 23.49
CA VAL A 282 37.63 10.01 24.89
C VAL A 282 38.26 8.93 25.78
N PRO A 283 38.47 9.18 27.09
CA PRO A 283 39.02 8.16 27.96
C PRO A 283 38.12 6.93 28.06
N ALA A 284 38.71 5.76 28.32
CA ALA A 284 38.01 4.47 28.38
C ALA A 284 37.09 4.29 29.60
N ASN A 285 36.77 5.36 30.32
CA ASN A 285 35.75 5.40 31.36
C ASN A 285 34.34 5.63 30.79
N VAL A 286 34.23 5.98 29.50
CA VAL A 286 32.97 5.98 28.75
C VAL A 286 32.68 4.55 28.28
N THR A 287 31.45 4.09 28.49
CA THR A 287 31.02 2.74 28.07
C THR A 287 31.04 2.64 26.53
N PRO A 288 31.58 1.55 25.94
CA PRO A 288 31.48 1.32 24.49
C PRO A 288 30.04 1.39 24.00
N GLU A 289 29.83 1.84 22.76
CA GLU A 289 28.50 2.09 22.14
C GLU A 289 27.67 3.22 22.80
N THR A 290 28.28 4.04 23.68
CA THR A 290 27.66 5.31 24.09
C THR A 290 27.61 6.26 22.89
N SER A 291 26.47 6.90 22.68
CA SER A 291 26.30 7.87 21.58
C SER A 291 27.30 9.02 21.74
N VAL A 292 27.95 9.40 20.64
CA VAL A 292 28.84 10.57 20.62
C VAL A 292 28.12 11.87 20.99
N ARG A 293 26.79 11.92 20.80
CA ARG A 293 25.92 13.05 21.19
C ARG A 293 25.85 13.27 22.69
N ASP A 294 26.05 12.22 23.47
CA ASP A 294 25.95 12.28 24.93
C ASP A 294 27.27 12.70 25.58
N VAL A 295 28.35 12.78 24.78
CA VAL A 295 29.73 12.93 25.28
C VAL A 295 30.45 14.13 24.68
N GLU A 296 30.16 14.50 23.43
CA GLU A 296 30.80 15.62 22.75
C GLU A 296 29.93 16.88 22.74
N ASP A 297 30.51 18.02 23.12
CA ASP A 297 29.88 19.34 22.98
C ASP A 297 29.86 19.80 21.50
N GLY A 298 28.78 20.48 21.08
CA GLY A 298 28.72 21.11 19.74
C GLY A 298 28.33 20.18 18.60
N TRP A 299 27.70 19.03 18.88
CA TRP A 299 27.23 18.08 17.87
C TRP A 299 26.02 18.59 17.04
N GLU A 300 25.45 19.74 17.37
CA GLU A 300 24.22 20.30 16.79
C GLU A 300 24.37 20.98 15.40
N ASP A 301 25.53 20.89 14.74
CA ASP A 301 25.73 21.56 13.44
C ASP A 301 25.13 20.79 12.24
N GLU A 302 24.08 21.41 11.70
CA GLU A 302 23.52 21.28 10.35
C GLU A 302 23.03 19.87 9.93
N THR A 303 21.77 19.57 10.27
CA THR A 303 20.98 18.45 9.72
C THR A 303 20.46 18.69 8.29
N GLU A 304 20.99 19.67 7.56
CA GLU A 304 20.67 19.83 6.14
C GLU A 304 21.35 18.73 5.32
N TRP A 305 20.70 17.58 5.25
CA TRP A 305 20.99 16.54 4.27
C TRP A 305 21.00 17.16 2.86
N LYS A 306 22.16 17.21 2.21
CA LYS A 306 22.25 17.52 0.77
C LYS A 306 21.46 16.46 -0.01
N LYS A 307 20.28 16.85 -0.49
CA LYS A 307 19.39 16.03 -1.32
C LYS A 307 20.04 15.64 -2.65
#